data_AF-A0A4D4KYI7-F1
#
_entry.id   AF-A0A4D4KYI7-F1
#
_cell.length_a   1.000
_cell.length_b   1.000
_cell.length_c   1.000
_cell.angle_alpha   90.00
_cell.angle_beta   90.00
_cell.angle_gamma   90.00
#
_symmetry.space_group_name_H-M   'P 1'
#
loop_
_entity.id
_entity.type
_entity.pdbx_description
1 polymer ?
#
loop_
_entity_poly.entity_id
_entity_poly.type
_entity_poly.pdbx_seq_one_letter_code
_entity_poly.pdbx_strand_id
1 'polypeptide(L)' 'MKRSIERITAEHTGQSVETISRDGDRDRWFTPERAKEYGMVDRVVESLADVRPAGTRRRMGI' A
#
# COMPACT_ATOMS: atom_id res chain seq x y z
N MET A 1 -1.20 -5.18 -23.36
CA MET A 1 -0.76 -4.24 -22.31
C MET A 1 -1.54 -4.44 -21.01
N LYS A 2 -2.89 -4.31 -21.01
CA LYS A 2 -3.77 -4.45 -19.82
C LYS A 2 -3.45 -5.66 -18.93
N ARG A 3 -3.36 -6.87 -19.51
CA ARG A 3 -3.03 -8.12 -18.80
C ARG A 3 -1.70 -8.13 -18.05
N SER A 4 -0.70 -7.38 -18.50
CA SER A 4 0.59 -7.32 -17.81
C SER A 4 0.51 -6.49 -16.54
N ILE A 5 -0.25 -5.39 -16.59
CA ILE A 5 -0.47 -4.52 -15.43
C ILE A 5 -1.29 -5.28 -14.39
N GLU A 6 -2.38 -5.93 -14.80
CA GLU A 6 -3.25 -6.70 -13.89
C GLU A 6 -2.48 -7.80 -13.12
N ARG A 7 -1.56 -8.49 -13.79
CA ARG A 7 -0.71 -9.52 -13.16
C ARG A 7 0.27 -8.93 -12.15
N ILE A 8 0.94 -7.84 -12.50
CA ILE A 8 1.90 -7.17 -11.59
C ILE A 8 1.15 -6.64 -10.36
N THR A 9 0.00 -6.01 -10.55
CA THR A 9 -0.84 -5.53 -9.45
C THR A 9 -1.31 -6.68 -8.58
N ALA A 10 -1.75 -7.80 -9.17
CA ALA A 10 -2.15 -8.99 -8.43
C ALA A 10 -1.01 -9.54 -7.55
N GLU A 11 0.20 -9.63 -8.11
CA GLU A 11 1.38 -10.12 -7.39
C GLU A 11 1.72 -9.25 -6.16
N HIS A 12 1.69 -7.92 -6.30
CA HIS A 12 2.04 -7.02 -5.20
C HIS A 12 0.92 -6.81 -4.17
N THR A 13 -0.34 -6.92 -4.58
CA THR A 13 -1.49 -6.76 -3.67
C THR A 13 -1.91 -8.07 -3.00
N GLY A 14 -1.45 -9.22 -3.49
CA GLY A 14 -1.89 -10.53 -3.05
C GLY A 14 -3.30 -10.90 -3.55
N GLN A 15 -3.89 -10.10 -4.43
CA GLN A 15 -5.20 -10.35 -5.01
C GLN A 15 -5.09 -11.23 -6.26
N SER A 16 -6.21 -11.86 -6.65
CA SER A 16 -6.26 -12.58 -7.92
C SER A 16 -6.31 -11.62 -9.11
N VAL A 17 -5.78 -12.05 -10.27
CA VAL A 17 -5.85 -11.29 -11.52
C VAL A 17 -7.31 -11.01 -11.93
N GLU A 18 -8.23 -11.94 -11.65
CA GLU A 18 -9.66 -11.75 -11.91
C GLU A 18 -10.24 -10.62 -11.05
N THR A 19 -9.87 -10.57 -9.77
CA THR A 19 -10.26 -9.48 -8.86
C THR A 19 -9.74 -8.14 -9.34
N ILE A 20 -8.46 -8.05 -9.72
CA ILE A 20 -7.88 -6.81 -10.28
C ILE A 20 -8.58 -6.40 -11.58
N SER A 21 -8.86 -7.36 -12.47
CA SER A 21 -9.53 -7.07 -13.74
C SER A 21 -10.95 -6.55 -13.53
N ARG A 22 -11.72 -7.14 -12.61
CA ARG A 22 -13.09 -6.71 -12.28
C ARG A 22 -13.08 -5.32 -11.63
N ASP A 23 -12.20 -5.14 -10.65
CA ASP A 23 -12.14 -3.91 -9.87
C ASP A 23 -11.52 -2.75 -10.67
N GLY A 24 -10.70 -3.05 -11.67
CA GLY A 24 -10.10 -2.08 -12.61
C GLY A 24 -10.89 -1.85 -13.90
N ASP A 25 -12.04 -2.50 -14.10
CA ASP A 25 -12.93 -2.22 -15.23
C ASP A 25 -13.64 -0.85 -15.06
N ARG A 26 -13.70 -0.36 -13.82
CA ARG A 26 -14.18 0.96 -13.42
C ARG A 26 -13.21 1.62 -12.47
N ASP A 27 -13.34 2.93 -12.31
CA ASP A 27 -12.60 3.66 -11.28
C ASP A 27 -13.13 3.27 -9.90
N ARG A 28 -12.39 2.39 -9.23
CA ARG A 28 -12.67 2.00 -7.85
C ARG A 28 -11.84 2.85 -6.89
N TRP A 29 -12.53 3.68 -6.11
CA TRP A 29 -11.92 4.49 -5.06
C TRP A 29 -11.93 3.73 -3.73
N PHE A 30 -10.86 3.87 -2.96
CA PHE A 30 -10.68 3.22 -1.66
C PHE A 30 -10.53 4.26 -0.55
N THR A 31 -11.09 3.97 0.61
CA THR A 31 -10.63 4.64 1.85
C THR A 31 -9.23 4.13 2.20
N PRO A 32 -8.45 4.86 3.02
CA PRO A 32 -7.11 4.41 3.42
C PRO A 32 -7.09 3.00 4.03
N GLU A 33 -8.05 2.69 4.90
CA GLU A 33 -8.18 1.39 5.56
C GLU A 33 -8.48 0.30 4.54
N ARG A 34 -9.39 0.57 3.60
CA ARG A 34 -9.72 -0.37 2.52
C ARG A 34 -8.55 -0.60 1.59
N ALA A 35 -7.76 0.43 1.28
CA ALA A 35 -6.55 0.28 0.47
C ALA A 35 -5.52 -0.62 1.18
N LYS A 36 -5.40 -0.49 2.51
CA LYS A 36 -4.54 -1.35 3.32
C LYS A 36 -5.03 -2.80 3.34
N GLU A 37 -6.31 -3.03 3.64
CA GLU A 37 -6.90 -4.37 3.65
C GLU A 37 -6.81 -5.06 2.28
N TYR A 38 -6.93 -4.28 1.21
CA TYR A 38 -6.83 -4.78 -0.15
C TYR A 38 -5.39 -5.14 -0.57
N GLY A 39 -4.38 -4.65 0.17
CA GLY A 39 -2.97 -4.85 -0.15
C GLY A 39 -2.37 -3.79 -1.07
N MET A 40 -3.05 -2.65 -1.29
CA MET A 40 -2.49 -1.53 -2.06
C MET A 40 -1.40 -0.76 -1.29
N VAL A 41 -1.50 -0.74 0.05
CA VAL A 41 -0.58 -0.03 0.94
C VAL A 41 -0.32 -0.82 2.22
N ASP A 42 0.87 -0.71 2.79
CA ASP A 42 1.22 -1.47 4.00
C ASP A 42 0.66 -0.85 5.30
N ARG A 43 0.63 0.49 5.37
CA ARG A 43 0.26 1.23 6.57
C ARG A 43 -0.41 2.58 6.25
N VAL A 44 -1.45 2.88 7.02
CA VAL A 44 -2.07 4.22 7.07
C VAL A 44 -1.44 4.97 8.25
N VAL A 45 -1.09 6.24 8.03
CA VAL A 45 -0.49 7.12 9.03
C VAL A 45 -1.36 8.36 9.21
N GLU A 46 -1.50 8.84 10.44
CA GLU A 46 -2.39 9.96 10.77
C GLU A 46 -1.59 11.25 11.07
N SER A 47 -0.30 11.10 11.38
CA SER A 47 0.57 12.22 11.73
C SER A 47 1.99 12.03 11.19
N LEU A 48 2.73 13.14 11.08
CA LEU A 48 4.15 13.11 10.72
C LEU A 48 5.00 12.34 11.74
N ALA A 49 4.54 12.27 13.00
CA ALA A 49 5.23 11.52 14.04
C ALA A 49 5.26 10.01 13.73
N ASP A 50 4.27 9.49 13.00
CA ASP A 50 4.18 8.06 12.65
C ASP A 50 5.20 7.62 11.60
N VAL A 51 5.75 8.57 10.84
CA VAL A 51 6.73 8.31 9.76
C VAL A 51 8.12 8.80 10.14
N ARG A 52 8.21 9.78 11.06
CA ARG A 52 9.49 10.35 11.46
C ARG A 52 10.35 9.26 12.10
N PRO A 53 11.54 8.95 11.56
CA PRO A 53 12.44 8.03 12.22
C PRO A 53 12.75 8.60 13.60
N ALA A 54 12.68 7.76 14.64
CA ALA A 54 13.07 8.13 15.98
C ALA A 54 14.51 8.68 15.88
N GLY A 55 14.67 9.99 16.08
CA GLY A 55 15.95 10.66 15.85
C GLY A 55 17.03 9.91 16.61
N THR A 56 18.12 9.58 15.92
CA THR A 56 19.28 8.89 16.51
C THR A 56 19.61 9.56 17.83
N ARG A 57 19.26 8.95 18.96
CA ARG A 57 19.89 9.28 20.24
C ARG A 57 21.35 8.93 20.04
N ARG A 58 22.16 9.90 19.60
CA ARG A 58 23.60 9.85 19.85
C ARG A 58 23.70 9.72 21.36
N ARG A 59 23.92 8.50 21.84
CA ARG A 59 24.61 8.29 23.11
C ARG A 59 26.01 8.81 22.87
N MET A 60 26.18 10.12 23.00
CA MET A 60 27.50 10.70 23.12
C MET A 60 27.99 10.26 24.49
N GLY A 61 28.93 9.33 24.48
CA GLY A 61 29.58 8.82 25.68
C GLY A 61 30.20 9.94 26.50
N ILE A 62 30.12 9.76 27.81
CA ILE A 62 31.16 10.20 28.74
C ILE A 62 32.33 9.23 28.65
#